data_AF-A0A7S0VEL2-F1
#
_entry.id   AF-A0A7S0VEL2-F1
#
_cell.length_a   1.000
_cell.length_b   1.000
_cell.length_c   1.000
_cell.angle_alpha   90.00
_cell.angle_beta   90.00
_cell.angle_gamma   90.00
#
_symmetry.space_group_name_H-M   'P 1'
#
loop_
_entity.id
_entity.type
_entity.pdbx_description
1 polymer ?
#
loop_
_entity_poly.entity_id
_entity_poly.type
_entity_poly.pdbx_seq_one_letter_code
_entity_poly.pdbx_strand_id
1 'polypeptide(L)'
;HKFHAGQVFCLRLGLEKLQSKQQSYSLLIADTLIVTEDAAEVVTTTPKKQSKVSWNVSDEQEEEVKTEKKEKKKPSDAEIKRAMEDKFGAEKSRHMTESEETDKQKQFDERNRELALRRVEEQRKRFNKEIGGASGKAVSHVSGYNGPADFPNKASGMNLCVDDANMTILVPINGMAVPFHVSTIKNLGIQQQGAAGTVLRVNFLSPGAGIKLSADNKTLMYLRELSFRAQEAHNMVLVHKQINDMKKAFNASEKEKQARDELVPQEAIRINPNRGPRLQTLKIYPNLQARGRKTEGDLEAHLNGFRFTVRKAANQDVKHVDILYRNIKHAFFQLSNKASTLILLHFRLKNPIMVGKNSTKDI
;
A
#
# COMPACT_ATOMS: atom_id res chain seq x y z
N HIS A 1 -26.54 -29.60 17.45
CA HIS A 1 -25.91 -28.37 18.00
C HIS A 1 -26.89 -27.68 18.93
N LYS A 2 -26.46 -27.24 20.13
CA LYS A 2 -27.30 -26.47 21.06
C LYS A 2 -26.89 -24.99 21.00
N PHE A 3 -27.84 -24.11 20.71
CA PHE A 3 -27.64 -22.67 20.73
C PHE A 3 -27.82 -22.15 22.16
N HIS A 4 -27.04 -21.14 22.55
CA HIS A 4 -27.06 -20.55 23.90
C HIS A 4 -27.47 -19.07 23.81
N ALA A 5 -28.20 -18.60 24.82
CA ALA A 5 -28.55 -17.19 24.93
C ALA A 5 -27.30 -16.29 24.95
N GLY A 6 -27.36 -15.17 24.23
CA GLY A 6 -26.26 -14.23 24.03
C GLY A 6 -25.37 -14.53 22.81
N GLN A 7 -25.59 -15.65 22.10
CA GLN A 7 -24.87 -15.93 20.86
C GLN A 7 -25.40 -15.10 19.69
N VAL A 8 -24.49 -14.56 18.89
CA VAL A 8 -24.82 -13.77 17.69
C VAL A 8 -24.43 -14.55 16.44
N PHE A 9 -25.35 -14.69 15.51
CA PHE A 9 -25.15 -15.40 14.25
C PHE A 9 -25.38 -14.47 13.06
N CYS A 10 -24.49 -14.53 12.08
CA CYS A 10 -24.71 -13.94 10.76
C CYS A 10 -25.15 -15.04 9.80
N LEU A 11 -26.44 -15.10 9.50
CA LEU A 11 -26.99 -16.01 8.51
C LEU A 11 -26.75 -15.43 7.12
N ARG A 12 -26.21 -16.25 6.22
CA ARG A 12 -25.95 -15.87 4.83
C ARG A 12 -26.54 -16.91 3.90
N LEU A 13 -27.42 -16.49 3.02
CA LEU A 13 -28.03 -17.31 1.98
C LEU A 13 -27.54 -16.82 0.62
N GLY A 14 -26.68 -17.61 -0.03
CA GLY A 14 -26.23 -17.36 -1.39
C GLY A 14 -27.06 -18.16 -2.39
N LEU A 15 -27.58 -17.46 -3.39
CA LEU A 15 -28.30 -18.03 -4.53
C LEU A 15 -27.48 -17.70 -5.79
N GLU A 16 -27.11 -18.72 -6.54
CA GLU A 16 -26.35 -18.56 -7.79
C GLU A 16 -27.19 -19.00 -8.99
N LYS A 17 -26.82 -18.50 -10.19
CA LYS A 17 -27.47 -18.83 -11.46
C LYS A 17 -28.95 -18.43 -11.54
N LEU A 18 -29.35 -17.37 -10.84
CA LEU A 18 -30.69 -16.81 -10.99
C LEU A 18 -30.84 -16.17 -12.37
N GLN A 19 -31.99 -16.36 -13.01
CA GLN A 19 -32.28 -15.85 -14.35
C GLN A 19 -33.21 -14.64 -14.25
N SER A 20 -32.79 -13.49 -14.78
CA SER A 20 -33.68 -12.38 -15.12
C SER A 20 -33.92 -12.39 -16.64
N LYS A 21 -34.96 -11.71 -17.12
CA LYS A 21 -35.33 -11.63 -18.55
C LYS A 21 -34.18 -11.17 -19.46
N GLN A 22 -33.11 -10.57 -18.92
CA GLN A 22 -32.01 -9.99 -19.68
C GLN A 22 -30.61 -10.53 -19.30
N GLN A 23 -30.39 -11.04 -18.08
CA GLN A 23 -29.08 -11.52 -17.61
C GLN A 23 -29.19 -12.55 -16.47
N SER A 24 -28.16 -13.40 -16.34
CA SER A 24 -27.96 -14.27 -15.17
C SER A 24 -27.30 -13.49 -14.03
N TYR A 25 -27.79 -13.65 -12.80
CA TYR A 25 -27.25 -12.98 -11.62
C TYR A 25 -27.14 -13.93 -10.42
N SER A 26 -26.41 -13.51 -9.40
CA SER A 26 -26.33 -14.18 -8.09
C SER A 26 -26.81 -13.22 -7.02
N LEU A 27 -27.46 -13.74 -5.99
CA LEU A 27 -28.02 -12.98 -4.88
C LEU A 27 -27.47 -13.53 -3.56
N LEU A 28 -26.85 -12.67 -2.76
CA LEU A 28 -26.46 -12.99 -1.39
C LEU A 28 -27.34 -12.20 -0.43
N ILE A 29 -28.13 -12.90 0.36
CA ILE A 29 -28.95 -12.32 1.43
C ILE A 29 -28.24 -12.61 2.74
N ALA A 30 -28.08 -11.61 3.60
CA ALA A 30 -27.49 -11.79 4.91
C ALA A 30 -28.34 -11.12 5.99
N ASP A 31 -28.47 -11.79 7.13
CA ASP A 31 -29.17 -11.27 8.30
C ASP A 31 -28.37 -11.58 9.57
N THR A 32 -28.54 -10.77 10.60
CA THR A 32 -27.87 -10.91 11.89
C THR A 32 -28.92 -11.21 12.95
N LEU A 33 -28.73 -12.33 13.64
CA LEU A 33 -29.61 -12.83 14.68
C LEU A 33 -28.88 -12.84 16.02
N ILE A 34 -29.58 -12.45 17.10
CA ILE A 34 -29.14 -12.67 18.47
C ILE A 34 -30.05 -13.75 19.07
N VAL A 35 -29.47 -14.80 19.64
CA VAL A 35 -30.21 -15.83 20.38
C VAL A 35 -30.51 -15.29 21.78
N THR A 36 -31.78 -15.10 22.11
CA THR A 36 -32.24 -14.79 23.48
C THR A 36 -32.63 -16.09 24.20
N GLU A 37 -33.09 -16.00 25.44
CA GLU A 37 -33.53 -17.18 26.22
C GLU A 37 -34.78 -17.84 25.61
N ASP A 38 -35.63 -17.05 24.94
CA ASP A 38 -36.91 -17.50 24.39
C ASP A 38 -36.87 -17.70 22.86
N ALA A 39 -36.18 -16.83 22.11
CA ALA A 39 -36.19 -16.86 20.64
C ALA A 39 -34.95 -16.20 20.00
N ALA A 40 -34.77 -16.38 18.69
CA ALA A 40 -33.77 -15.62 17.93
C ALA A 40 -34.37 -14.28 17.44
N GLU A 41 -33.74 -13.16 17.79
CA GLU A 41 -34.16 -11.82 17.38
C GLU A 41 -33.31 -11.30 16.22
N VAL A 42 -33.98 -10.77 15.19
CA VAL A 42 -33.34 -10.14 14.02
C VAL A 42 -32.93 -8.71 14.36
N VAL A 43 -31.62 -8.43 14.29
CA VAL A 43 -31.06 -7.10 14.59
C VAL A 43 -30.67 -6.30 13.35
N THR A 44 -30.81 -6.84 12.14
CA THR A 44 -30.52 -6.09 10.90
C THR A 44 -31.57 -5.01 10.67
N THR A 45 -31.26 -3.80 11.14
CA THR A 45 -32.07 -2.59 10.94
C THR A 45 -31.49 -1.80 9.77
N THR A 46 -31.84 -2.19 8.54
CA THR A 46 -31.47 -1.46 7.33
C THR A 46 -32.68 -0.98 6.54
N PRO A 47 -32.57 0.10 5.74
CA PRO A 47 -33.65 0.55 4.87
C PRO A 47 -33.98 -0.53 3.84
N LYS A 48 -35.22 -1.04 3.83
CA LYS A 48 -35.64 -2.11 2.91
C LYS A 48 -36.12 -1.63 1.52
N LYS A 49 -36.26 -0.31 1.33
CA LYS A 49 -36.75 0.27 0.07
C LYS A 49 -35.67 0.15 -1.00
N GLN A 50 -36.01 -0.43 -2.15
CA GLN A 50 -35.09 -0.67 -3.28
C GLN A 50 -34.28 0.58 -3.65
N SER A 51 -34.92 1.75 -3.72
CA SER A 51 -34.24 3.03 -4.02
C SER A 51 -33.15 3.45 -3.03
N LYS A 52 -33.12 2.88 -1.82
CA LYS A 52 -32.08 3.12 -0.81
C LYS A 52 -31.01 2.03 -0.76
N VAL A 53 -31.20 0.91 -1.47
CA VAL A 53 -30.30 -0.26 -1.44
C VAL A 53 -29.82 -0.72 -2.82
N SER A 54 -30.34 -0.17 -3.92
CA SER A 54 -29.89 -0.45 -5.28
C SER A 54 -28.92 0.63 -5.78
N TRP A 55 -27.73 0.20 -6.20
CA TRP A 55 -26.72 1.06 -6.82
C TRP A 55 -26.33 0.45 -8.16
N ASN A 56 -26.46 1.23 -9.24
CA ASN A 56 -25.89 0.86 -10.53
C ASN A 56 -24.45 1.37 -10.57
N VAL A 57 -23.49 0.44 -10.62
CA VAL A 57 -22.09 0.78 -10.88
C VAL A 57 -21.99 1.08 -12.37
N SER A 58 -22.29 2.31 -12.76
CA SER A 58 -21.92 2.83 -14.06
C SER A 58 -20.44 3.18 -14.00
N ASP A 59 -19.62 2.43 -14.75
CA ASP A 59 -18.19 2.69 -14.92
C ASP A 59 -17.99 4.00 -15.71
N GLU A 60 -18.06 5.14 -15.03
CA GLU A 60 -17.60 6.42 -15.56
C GLU A 60 -16.06 6.47 -15.47
N GLN A 61 -15.47 6.17 -16.63
CA GLN A 61 -14.13 6.45 -17.15
C GLN A 61 -13.15 7.15 -16.19
N GLU A 62 -12.07 6.45 -15.87
CA GLU A 62 -10.85 6.99 -15.26
C GLU A 62 -10.25 8.11 -16.13
N GLU A 63 -10.24 9.35 -15.66
CA GLU A 63 -9.39 10.40 -16.24
C GLU A 63 -7.93 10.14 -15.85
N GLU A 64 -7.10 9.85 -16.86
CA GLU A 64 -5.65 9.68 -16.73
C GLU A 64 -4.98 10.97 -16.22
N VAL A 65 -4.21 10.82 -15.14
CA VAL A 65 -3.28 11.83 -14.63
C VAL A 65 -2.15 12.02 -15.65
N LYS A 66 -2.10 13.19 -16.28
CA LYS A 66 -1.06 13.60 -17.24
C LYS A 66 0.32 13.69 -16.57
N THR A 67 1.27 12.88 -17.04
CA THR A 67 2.70 13.14 -16.89
C THR A 67 3.23 13.96 -18.07
N GLU A 68 4.01 14.99 -17.76
CA GLU A 68 4.66 15.91 -18.70
C GLU A 68 5.67 15.21 -19.63
N LYS A 69 5.53 15.39 -20.96
CA LYS A 69 6.57 16.01 -21.83
C LYS A 69 6.23 15.99 -23.33
N LYS A 70 6.61 17.10 -23.97
CA LYS A 70 6.82 17.44 -25.39
C LYS A 70 5.59 17.78 -26.24
N GLU A 71 5.55 19.08 -26.59
CA GLU A 71 4.62 19.74 -27.51
C GLU A 71 4.59 19.07 -28.89
N LYS A 72 3.40 18.61 -29.27
CA LYS A 72 2.91 18.65 -30.64
C LYS A 72 1.56 19.35 -30.60
N LYS A 73 1.36 20.36 -31.44
CA LYS A 73 0.14 21.18 -31.52
C LYS A 73 -1.08 20.25 -31.63
N LYS A 74 -1.98 20.34 -30.66
CA LYS A 74 -3.31 19.71 -30.74
C LYS A 74 -4.21 20.58 -31.63
N PRO A 75 -5.06 19.97 -32.49
CA PRO A 75 -6.11 20.70 -33.19
C PRO A 75 -7.06 21.35 -32.18
N SER A 76 -7.63 22.48 -32.58
CA SER A 76 -8.53 23.29 -31.74
C SER A 76 -9.89 22.60 -31.54
N ASP A 77 -10.58 22.93 -30.44
CA ASP A 77 -11.94 22.42 -30.14
C ASP A 77 -12.96 22.70 -31.27
N ALA A 78 -12.71 23.71 -32.10
CA ALA A 78 -13.52 24.01 -33.28
C ALA A 78 -13.34 22.99 -34.41
N GLU A 79 -12.14 22.43 -34.58
CA GLU A 79 -11.86 21.39 -35.58
C GLU A 79 -12.42 20.03 -35.15
N ILE A 80 -12.44 19.74 -33.84
CA ILE A 80 -13.05 18.53 -33.28
C ILE A 80 -14.58 18.60 -33.38
N LYS A 81 -15.19 19.77 -33.12
CA LYS A 81 -16.63 19.98 -33.31
C LYS A 81 -17.06 19.85 -34.77
N ARG A 82 -16.30 20.43 -35.72
CA ARG A 82 -16.58 20.26 -37.15
C ARG A 82 -16.46 18.82 -37.62
N ALA A 83 -15.46 18.07 -37.15
CA ALA A 83 -15.32 16.65 -37.49
C ALA A 83 -16.43 15.75 -36.90
N MET A 84 -17.03 16.16 -35.77
CA MET A 84 -18.22 15.51 -35.20
C MET A 84 -19.50 15.88 -35.96
N GLU A 85 -19.66 17.15 -36.35
CA GLU A 85 -20.80 17.63 -37.14
C GLU A 85 -20.80 17.05 -38.56
N ASP A 86 -19.65 16.90 -39.22
CA ASP A 86 -19.55 16.28 -40.55
C ASP A 86 -19.84 14.76 -40.53
N LYS A 87 -19.55 14.07 -39.41
CA LYS A 87 -19.87 12.63 -39.25
C LYS A 87 -21.32 12.37 -38.85
N PHE A 88 -21.93 13.24 -38.04
CA PHE A 88 -23.33 13.09 -37.62
C PHE A 88 -24.33 13.75 -38.58
N GLY A 89 -23.90 14.72 -39.40
CA GLY A 89 -24.73 15.38 -40.40
C GLY A 89 -25.03 14.53 -41.64
N ALA A 90 -24.17 13.55 -41.95
CA ALA A 90 -24.32 12.70 -43.14
C ALA A 90 -25.29 11.51 -42.95
N GLU A 91 -25.67 11.16 -41.72
CA GLU A 91 -26.53 9.99 -41.44
C GLU A 91 -28.01 10.32 -41.21
N LYS A 92 -28.39 11.60 -41.11
CA LYS A 92 -29.78 12.02 -40.85
C LYS A 92 -30.69 12.08 -42.09
N SER A 93 -30.27 11.50 -43.22
CA SER A 93 -31.01 11.51 -44.49
C SER A 93 -31.43 10.11 -44.99
N ARG A 94 -31.54 9.13 -44.10
CA ARG A 94 -32.22 7.87 -44.44
C ARG A 94 -33.20 7.53 -43.34
N HIS A 95 -34.48 7.61 -43.68
CA HIS A 95 -35.58 7.13 -42.85
C HIS A 95 -35.39 5.61 -42.74
N MET A 96 -34.64 5.16 -41.73
CA MET A 96 -34.54 3.74 -41.43
C MET A 96 -35.83 3.27 -40.77
N THR A 97 -36.22 2.04 -41.08
CA THR A 97 -37.39 1.41 -40.46
C THR A 97 -37.06 0.92 -39.06
N GLU A 98 -38.06 0.81 -38.19
CA GLU A 98 -37.94 0.37 -36.79
C GLU A 98 -37.20 -0.99 -36.66
N SER A 99 -37.29 -1.85 -37.69
CA SER A 99 -36.56 -3.12 -37.76
C SER A 99 -35.04 -2.94 -37.88
N GLU A 100 -34.56 -2.00 -38.69
CA GLU A 100 -33.12 -1.78 -38.92
C GLU A 100 -32.44 -1.10 -37.71
N GLU A 101 -33.19 -0.30 -36.96
CA GLU A 101 -32.72 0.34 -35.73
C GLU A 101 -32.53 -0.70 -34.61
N THR A 102 -33.46 -1.67 -34.49
CA THR A 102 -33.32 -2.77 -33.53
C THR A 102 -32.15 -3.70 -33.85
N ASP A 103 -31.85 -3.95 -35.13
CA ASP A 103 -30.74 -4.82 -35.52
C ASP A 103 -29.37 -4.13 -35.34
N LYS A 104 -29.27 -2.81 -35.60
CA LYS A 104 -28.06 -2.05 -35.24
C LYS A 104 -27.83 -2.01 -33.73
N GLN A 105 -28.90 -1.89 -32.93
CA GLN A 105 -28.80 -1.93 -31.47
C GLN A 105 -28.32 -3.29 -30.97
N LYS A 106 -28.84 -4.40 -31.52
CA LYS A 106 -28.37 -5.76 -31.19
C LYS A 106 -26.91 -5.96 -31.58
N GLN A 107 -26.49 -5.51 -32.76
CA GLN A 107 -25.08 -5.60 -33.17
C GLN A 107 -24.16 -4.76 -32.27
N PHE A 108 -24.62 -3.61 -31.80
CA PHE A 108 -23.91 -2.78 -30.83
C PHE A 108 -23.77 -3.47 -29.48
N ASP A 109 -24.85 -4.07 -28.97
CA ASP A 109 -24.88 -4.80 -27.71
C ASP A 109 -24.01 -6.07 -27.77
N GLU A 110 -24.04 -6.80 -28.88
CA GLU A 110 -23.23 -8.00 -29.11
C GLU A 110 -21.73 -7.66 -29.21
N ARG A 111 -21.39 -6.58 -29.93
CA ARG A 111 -20.01 -6.07 -30.00
C ARG A 111 -19.51 -5.57 -28.65
N ASN A 112 -20.35 -4.91 -27.85
CA ASN A 112 -20.00 -4.48 -26.51
C ASN A 112 -19.81 -5.66 -25.55
N ARG A 113 -20.63 -6.71 -25.70
CA ARG A 113 -20.49 -7.96 -24.96
C ARG A 113 -19.19 -8.70 -25.30
N GLU A 114 -18.83 -8.75 -26.58
CA GLU A 114 -17.56 -9.33 -27.02
C GLU A 114 -16.36 -8.53 -26.48
N LEU A 115 -16.42 -7.19 -26.53
CA LEU A 115 -15.39 -6.33 -25.94
C LEU A 115 -15.29 -6.50 -24.42
N ALA A 116 -16.40 -6.69 -23.71
CA ALA A 116 -16.41 -6.97 -22.27
C ALA A 116 -15.73 -8.31 -21.97
N LEU A 117 -16.02 -9.36 -22.74
CA LEU A 117 -15.38 -10.67 -22.61
C LEU A 117 -13.87 -10.59 -22.88
N ARG A 118 -13.44 -9.87 -23.94
CA ARG A 118 -12.02 -9.63 -24.22
C ARG A 118 -11.32 -8.88 -23.10
N ARG A 119 -11.96 -7.87 -22.48
CA ARG A 119 -11.40 -7.16 -21.30
C ARG A 119 -11.25 -8.08 -20.09
N VAL A 120 -12.23 -8.94 -19.82
CA VAL A 120 -12.14 -9.94 -18.74
C VAL A 120 -11.02 -10.94 -19.00
N GLU A 121 -10.86 -11.40 -20.25
CA GLU A 121 -9.76 -12.27 -20.64
C GLU A 121 -8.39 -11.59 -20.55
N GLU A 122 -8.28 -10.34 -20.95
CA GLU A 122 -7.06 -9.55 -20.78
C GLU A 122 -6.73 -9.32 -19.30
N GLN A 123 -7.73 -9.04 -18.46
CA GLN A 123 -7.55 -8.96 -17.00
C GLN A 123 -7.09 -10.31 -16.42
N ARG A 124 -7.67 -11.44 -16.85
CA ARG A 124 -7.21 -12.79 -16.48
C ARG A 124 -5.79 -13.07 -16.95
N LYS A 125 -5.42 -12.64 -18.16
CA LYS A 125 -4.06 -12.80 -18.69
C LYS A 125 -3.05 -11.92 -17.95
N ARG A 126 -3.41 -10.68 -17.57
CA ARG A 126 -2.62 -9.81 -16.68
C ARG A 126 -2.45 -10.43 -15.30
N PHE A 127 -3.51 -10.98 -14.72
CA PHE A 127 -3.47 -11.73 -13.45
C PHE A 127 -2.50 -12.92 -13.51
N ASN A 128 -2.56 -13.74 -14.56
CA ASN A 128 -1.63 -14.86 -14.74
C ASN A 128 -0.19 -14.43 -15.01
N LYS A 129 0.03 -13.28 -15.66
CA LYS A 129 1.37 -12.76 -15.96
C LYS A 129 2.04 -12.13 -14.74
N GLU A 130 1.29 -11.49 -13.83
CA GLU A 130 1.83 -10.94 -12.57
C GLU A 130 2.25 -12.02 -11.56
N ILE A 131 1.67 -13.22 -11.61
CA ILE A 131 2.11 -14.37 -10.80
C ILE A 131 3.59 -14.73 -11.08
N GLY A 132 4.05 -14.51 -12.32
CA GLY A 132 5.41 -14.84 -12.75
C GLY A 132 6.49 -13.77 -12.48
N GLY A 133 6.12 -12.51 -12.21
CA GLY A 133 7.07 -11.38 -12.28
C GLY A 133 7.40 -10.64 -10.98
N ALA A 134 6.58 -10.75 -9.93
CA ALA A 134 6.78 -9.97 -8.71
C ALA A 134 7.41 -10.81 -7.58
N SER A 135 8.50 -10.32 -6.99
CA SER A 135 9.03 -10.78 -5.70
C SER A 135 8.09 -10.32 -4.57
N GLY A 136 6.92 -10.97 -4.45
CA GLY A 136 5.92 -10.62 -3.45
C GLY A 136 6.33 -11.06 -2.04
N LYS A 137 6.34 -10.11 -1.09
CA LYS A 137 6.56 -10.37 0.34
C LYS A 137 5.39 -11.17 0.92
N ALA A 138 5.68 -12.21 1.69
CA ALA A 138 4.70 -12.86 2.56
C ALA A 138 4.25 -11.86 3.64
N VAL A 139 2.96 -11.65 3.80
CA VAL A 139 2.41 -10.80 4.86
C VAL A 139 2.52 -11.59 6.17
N SER A 140 3.42 -11.19 7.06
CA SER A 140 3.44 -11.72 8.43
C SER A 140 2.16 -11.31 9.15
N HIS A 141 1.62 -12.21 9.98
CA HIS A 141 0.42 -11.97 10.76
C HIS A 141 0.74 -10.93 11.86
N VAL A 142 0.59 -9.65 11.54
CA VAL A 142 0.77 -8.55 12.50
C VAL A 142 -0.59 -8.19 13.06
N SER A 143 -0.83 -8.52 14.33
CA SER A 143 -2.00 -8.05 15.07
C SER A 143 -1.66 -6.74 15.77
N GLY A 144 -2.54 -5.74 15.66
CA GLY A 144 -2.40 -4.47 16.38
C GLY A 144 -2.81 -4.56 17.86
N TYR A 145 -3.59 -5.56 18.26
CA TYR A 145 -4.12 -5.70 19.62
C TYR A 145 -4.09 -7.17 20.06
N ASN A 146 -3.83 -7.43 21.35
CA ASN A 146 -3.81 -8.79 21.89
C ASN A 146 -5.12 -9.15 22.60
N GLY A 147 -5.91 -8.16 23.01
CA GLY A 147 -7.24 -8.36 23.57
C GLY A 147 -8.08 -7.08 23.63
N PRO A 148 -9.34 -7.19 24.13
CA PRO A 148 -10.25 -6.05 24.21
C PRO A 148 -9.78 -4.93 25.14
N ALA A 149 -8.93 -5.24 26.13
CA ALA A 149 -8.39 -4.25 27.07
C ALA A 149 -7.38 -3.30 26.42
N ASP A 150 -6.76 -3.71 25.31
CA ASP A 150 -5.80 -2.88 24.57
C ASP A 150 -6.50 -1.88 23.64
N PHE A 151 -7.83 -1.96 23.53
CA PHE A 151 -8.59 -1.17 22.58
C PHE A 151 -8.72 0.30 23.04
N PRO A 152 -8.52 1.29 22.16
CA PRO A 152 -8.55 2.69 22.58
C PRO A 152 -9.96 3.10 23.00
N ASN A 153 -10.10 3.72 24.18
CA ASN A 153 -11.39 4.27 24.64
C ASN A 153 -11.99 5.31 23.67
N LYS A 154 -11.12 5.99 22.91
CA LYS A 154 -11.50 6.97 21.86
C LYS A 154 -12.20 6.32 20.66
N ALA A 155 -12.15 4.99 20.53
CA ALA A 155 -12.81 4.24 19.47
C ALA A 155 -14.33 4.13 19.65
N SER A 156 -14.88 4.64 20.77
CA SER A 156 -16.32 4.66 21.03
C SER A 156 -17.01 5.73 20.15
N GLY A 157 -17.40 5.36 18.93
CA GLY A 157 -18.21 6.20 18.05
C GLY A 157 -18.26 5.73 16.59
N MET A 158 -19.03 6.44 15.76
CA MET A 158 -19.11 6.24 14.30
C MET A 158 -18.02 6.98 13.52
N ASN A 159 -16.98 7.46 14.20
CA ASN A 159 -15.88 8.19 13.59
C ASN A 159 -14.72 7.25 13.27
N LEU A 160 -14.03 7.52 12.16
CA LEU A 160 -12.73 6.92 11.90
C LEU A 160 -11.74 7.42 12.96
N CYS A 161 -10.94 6.50 13.49
CA CYS A 161 -9.89 6.80 14.46
C CYS A 161 -8.59 6.14 14.04
N VAL A 162 -7.48 6.74 14.44
CA VAL A 162 -6.14 6.21 14.22
C VAL A 162 -5.51 5.95 15.57
N ASP A 163 -4.97 4.74 15.74
CA ASP A 163 -4.09 4.40 16.85
C ASP A 163 -2.65 4.35 16.34
N ASP A 164 -1.90 5.42 16.62
CA ASP A 164 -0.50 5.55 16.26
C ASP A 164 0.41 4.57 17.02
N ALA A 165 0.04 4.18 18.25
CA ALA A 165 0.87 3.30 19.08
C ALA A 165 0.86 1.86 18.52
N ASN A 166 -0.30 1.41 18.09
CA ASN A 166 -0.51 0.08 17.51
C ASN A 166 -0.54 0.08 15.97
N MET A 167 -0.17 1.20 15.33
CA MET A 167 -0.06 1.34 13.87
C MET A 167 -1.33 0.89 13.13
N THR A 168 -2.50 1.23 13.65
CA THR A 168 -3.78 0.66 13.24
C THR A 168 -4.84 1.73 12.97
N ILE A 169 -5.60 1.59 11.88
CA ILE A 169 -6.84 2.36 11.66
C ILE A 169 -8.01 1.62 12.29
N LEU A 170 -8.83 2.35 13.02
CA LEU A 170 -10.09 1.89 13.59
C LEU A 170 -11.24 2.39 12.73
N VAL A 171 -11.97 1.45 12.16
CA VAL A 171 -13.00 1.71 11.16
C VAL A 171 -14.36 1.28 11.68
N PRO A 172 -15.38 2.16 11.69
CA PRO A 172 -16.70 1.78 12.14
C PRO A 172 -17.40 0.90 11.10
N ILE A 173 -17.67 -0.35 11.45
CA ILE A 173 -18.47 -1.30 10.67
C ILE A 173 -19.68 -1.69 11.52
N ASN A 174 -20.88 -1.31 11.09
CA ASN A 174 -22.13 -1.56 11.82
C ASN A 174 -22.10 -1.12 13.29
N GLY A 175 -21.51 0.04 13.57
CA GLY A 175 -21.40 0.59 14.93
C GLY A 175 -20.29 -0.02 15.78
N MET A 176 -19.55 -1.01 15.28
CA MET A 176 -18.37 -1.57 15.94
C MET A 176 -17.09 -1.01 15.32
N ALA A 177 -16.16 -0.57 16.15
CA ALA A 177 -14.83 -0.16 15.69
C ALA A 177 -14.00 -1.41 15.37
N VAL A 178 -13.66 -1.59 14.09
CA VAL A 178 -12.88 -2.73 13.58
C VAL A 178 -11.45 -2.27 13.28
N PRO A 179 -10.43 -2.93 13.86
CA PRO A 179 -9.04 -2.56 13.65
C PRO A 179 -8.46 -3.14 12.35
N PHE A 180 -7.74 -2.32 11.59
CA PHE A 180 -6.91 -2.75 10.47
C PHE A 180 -5.47 -2.21 10.61
N HIS A 181 -4.50 -3.11 10.74
CA HIS A 181 -3.09 -2.72 10.84
C HIS A 181 -2.59 -2.10 9.52
N VAL A 182 -1.70 -1.11 9.60
CA VAL A 182 -1.20 -0.38 8.42
C VAL A 182 -0.52 -1.29 7.38
N SER A 183 0.03 -2.44 7.82
CA SER A 183 0.64 -3.44 6.94
C SER A 183 -0.36 -4.10 5.99
N THR A 184 -1.66 -4.08 6.28
CA THR A 184 -2.70 -4.66 5.41
C THR A 184 -3.26 -3.65 4.41
N ILE A 185 -2.89 -2.37 4.54
CA ILE A 185 -3.43 -1.28 3.72
C ILE A 185 -2.51 -1.06 2.51
N LYS A 186 -3.06 -1.09 1.29
CA LYS A 186 -2.36 -0.79 0.03
C LYS A 186 -2.20 0.71 -0.20
N ASN A 187 -3.27 1.48 -0.13
CA ASN A 187 -3.24 2.94 -0.24
C ASN A 187 -4.58 3.53 0.22
N LEU A 188 -4.62 4.86 0.38
CA LEU A 188 -5.84 5.59 0.67
C LEU A 188 -6.05 6.67 -0.39
N GLY A 189 -7.26 6.71 -0.95
CA GLY A 189 -7.73 7.76 -1.84
C GLY A 189 -8.75 8.64 -1.14
N ILE A 190 -8.68 9.95 -1.36
CA ILE A 190 -9.72 10.89 -0.91
C ILE A 190 -10.28 11.61 -2.14
N GLN A 191 -11.60 11.66 -2.25
CA GLN A 191 -12.30 12.32 -3.35
C GLN A 191 -13.36 13.26 -2.80
N GLN A 192 -13.32 14.52 -3.21
CA GLN A 192 -14.37 15.49 -2.87
C GLN A 192 -15.43 15.46 -3.97
N GLN A 193 -16.68 15.11 -3.63
CA GLN A 193 -17.80 14.99 -4.57
C GLN A 193 -18.77 16.18 -4.42
N GLY A 194 -18.24 17.40 -4.25
CA GLY A 194 -19.04 18.62 -4.11
C GLY A 194 -20.11 18.49 -3.01
N ALA A 195 -21.38 18.68 -3.38
CA ALA A 195 -22.53 18.58 -2.47
C ALA A 195 -22.76 17.18 -1.86
N ALA A 196 -22.21 16.12 -2.47
CA ALA A 196 -22.33 14.75 -1.97
C ALA A 196 -21.33 14.40 -0.85
N GLY A 197 -20.53 15.37 -0.40
CA GLY A 197 -19.54 15.21 0.67
C GLY A 197 -18.20 14.65 0.17
N THR A 198 -17.37 14.23 1.12
CA THR A 198 -16.05 13.67 0.87
C THR A 198 -16.07 12.15 1.04
N VAL A 199 -15.43 11.45 0.11
CA VAL A 199 -15.28 10.00 0.13
C VAL A 199 -13.82 9.64 0.43
N LEU A 200 -13.60 8.85 1.48
CA LEU A 200 -12.32 8.21 1.78
C LEU A 200 -12.39 6.73 1.38
N ARG A 201 -11.56 6.34 0.41
CA ARG A 201 -11.39 4.94 -0.02
C ARG A 201 -10.11 4.37 0.58
N VAL A 202 -10.25 3.31 1.37
CA VAL A 202 -9.14 2.51 1.90
C VAL A 202 -9.01 1.26 1.05
N ASN A 203 -7.92 1.14 0.30
CA ASN A 203 -7.62 -0.07 -0.46
C ASN A 203 -6.72 -0.98 0.35
N PHE A 204 -7.08 -2.24 0.44
CA PHE A 204 -6.35 -3.26 1.19
C PHE A 204 -5.48 -4.11 0.27
N LEU A 205 -4.54 -4.80 0.88
CA LEU A 205 -3.69 -5.78 0.25
C LEU A 205 -4.47 -7.08 0.10
N SER A 206 -4.84 -7.39 -1.14
CA SER A 206 -5.53 -8.61 -1.52
C SER A 206 -4.75 -9.36 -2.62
N PRO A 207 -4.99 -10.68 -2.81
CA PRO A 207 -4.41 -11.41 -3.92
C PRO A 207 -4.74 -10.73 -5.26
N GLY A 208 -3.74 -10.55 -6.12
CA GLY A 208 -3.88 -9.80 -7.38
C GLY A 208 -3.72 -8.28 -7.25
N ALA A 209 -3.53 -7.74 -6.04
CA ALA A 209 -3.24 -6.32 -5.81
C ALA A 209 -1.73 -6.01 -5.68
N GLY A 210 -0.85 -6.92 -6.12
CA GLY A 210 0.60 -6.79 -6.04
C GLY A 210 1.28 -7.55 -4.88
N ILE A 211 0.56 -8.46 -4.21
CA ILE A 211 1.11 -9.35 -3.18
C ILE A 211 0.91 -10.82 -3.57
N LYS A 212 1.97 -11.62 -3.37
CA LYS A 212 1.90 -13.08 -3.42
C LYS A 212 1.36 -13.57 -2.09
N LEU A 213 0.19 -14.20 -2.13
CA LEU A 213 -0.33 -14.93 -0.98
C LEU A 213 0.60 -16.12 -0.68
N SER A 214 0.97 -16.28 0.59
CA SER A 214 1.54 -17.53 1.10
C SER A 214 0.63 -18.71 0.72
N ALA A 215 1.21 -19.87 0.43
CA ALA A 215 0.48 -21.02 -0.10
C ALA A 215 -0.73 -21.44 0.76
N ASP A 216 -0.64 -21.24 2.08
CA ASP A 216 -1.66 -21.59 3.07
C ASP A 216 -2.92 -20.72 2.99
N ASN A 217 -2.84 -19.58 2.31
CA ASN A 217 -3.87 -18.53 2.34
C ASN A 217 -4.84 -18.55 1.14
N LYS A 218 -4.72 -19.53 0.24
CA LYS A 218 -5.46 -19.54 -1.04
C LYS A 218 -6.99 -19.65 -0.89
N THR A 219 -7.49 -20.10 0.26
CA THR A 219 -8.91 -20.30 0.53
C THR A 219 -9.54 -19.17 1.36
N LEU A 220 -8.75 -18.19 1.80
CA LEU A 220 -9.24 -17.09 2.64
C LEU A 220 -9.95 -16.02 1.80
N MET A 221 -10.98 -15.41 2.38
CA MET A 221 -11.64 -14.23 1.81
C MET A 221 -10.87 -12.98 2.20
N TYR A 222 -10.65 -12.08 1.24
CA TYR A 222 -9.92 -10.83 1.44
C TYR A 222 -10.82 -9.64 1.22
N LEU A 223 -10.72 -8.67 2.14
CA LEU A 223 -11.27 -7.34 1.93
C LEU A 223 -10.40 -6.62 0.89
N ARG A 224 -11.00 -6.11 -0.18
CA ARG A 224 -10.29 -5.39 -1.25
C ARG A 224 -10.28 -3.88 -0.99
N GLU A 225 -11.44 -3.33 -0.66
CA GLU A 225 -11.59 -1.90 -0.40
C GLU A 225 -12.73 -1.63 0.56
N LEU A 226 -12.63 -0.52 1.28
CA LEU A 226 -13.73 0.10 2.03
C LEU A 226 -13.82 1.57 1.64
N SER A 227 -15.03 2.07 1.44
CA SER A 227 -15.27 3.48 1.12
C SER A 227 -16.21 4.09 2.16
N PHE A 228 -15.76 5.17 2.79
CA PHE A 228 -16.54 5.97 3.73
C PHE A 228 -16.90 7.30 3.10
N ARG A 229 -18.16 7.70 3.23
CA ARG A 229 -18.65 9.01 2.81
C ARG A 229 -19.06 9.81 4.04
N ALA A 230 -18.57 11.03 4.14
CA ALA A 230 -18.98 11.99 5.17
C ALA A 230 -19.26 13.36 4.54
N GLN A 231 -20.24 14.09 5.06
CA GLN A 231 -20.45 15.49 4.66
C GLN A 231 -19.27 16.36 5.10
N GLU A 232 -18.78 16.14 6.32
CA GLU A 232 -17.64 16.87 6.87
C GLU A 232 -16.31 16.21 6.49
N ALA A 233 -15.43 16.96 5.82
CA ALA A 233 -14.17 16.45 5.31
C ALA A 233 -13.06 16.35 6.38
N HIS A 234 -13.21 17.04 7.52
CA HIS A 234 -12.10 17.26 8.46
C HIS A 234 -11.50 15.96 9.00
N ASN A 235 -12.34 15.06 9.52
CA ASN A 235 -11.89 13.76 10.03
C ASN A 235 -11.22 12.91 8.92
N MET A 236 -11.83 12.86 7.73
CA MET A 236 -11.33 12.07 6.60
C MET A 236 -9.94 12.54 6.13
N VAL A 237 -9.73 13.86 6.06
CA VAL A 237 -8.44 14.47 5.67
C VAL A 237 -7.38 14.20 6.73
N LEU A 238 -7.72 14.33 8.02
CA LEU A 238 -6.81 14.05 9.13
C LEU A 238 -6.34 12.59 9.12
N VAL A 239 -7.29 11.66 9.05
CA VAL A 239 -7.03 10.22 9.02
C VAL A 239 -6.20 9.83 7.79
N HIS A 240 -6.49 10.40 6.62
CA HIS A 240 -5.70 10.19 5.40
C HIS A 240 -4.23 10.58 5.59
N LYS A 241 -3.98 11.74 6.20
CA LYS A 241 -2.62 12.21 6.49
C LYS A 241 -1.91 11.28 7.49
N GLN A 242 -2.55 11.00 8.63
CA GLN A 242 -1.96 10.16 9.70
C GLN A 242 -1.57 8.78 9.18
N ILE A 243 -2.46 8.12 8.41
CA ILE A 243 -2.17 6.78 7.91
C ILE A 243 -1.05 6.79 6.85
N ASN A 244 -0.99 7.82 6.01
CA ASN A 244 0.12 7.93 5.06
C ASN A 244 1.47 8.13 5.77
N ASP A 245 1.50 8.89 6.86
CA ASP A 245 2.72 9.08 7.64
C ASP A 245 3.10 7.82 8.43
N MET A 246 2.14 7.14 9.08
CA MET A 246 2.33 5.82 9.69
C MET A 246 2.87 4.81 8.67
N LYS A 247 2.30 4.77 7.47
CA LYS A 247 2.74 3.83 6.42
C LYS A 247 4.17 4.08 5.97
N LYS A 248 4.59 5.35 5.85
CA LYS A 248 5.99 5.70 5.57
C LYS A 248 6.91 5.22 6.69
N ALA A 249 6.53 5.46 7.94
CA ALA A 249 7.30 5.03 9.11
C ALA A 249 7.43 3.50 9.18
N PHE A 250 6.33 2.77 8.99
CA PHE A 250 6.30 1.31 8.98
C PHE A 250 7.22 0.74 7.89
N ASN A 251 7.10 1.22 6.65
CA ASN A 251 7.94 0.77 5.54
C ASN A 251 9.43 1.07 5.75
N ALA A 252 9.76 2.18 6.42
CA ALA A 252 11.14 2.50 6.77
C ALA A 252 11.69 1.54 7.82
N SER A 253 10.91 1.28 8.88
CA SER A 253 11.27 0.33 9.94
C SER A 253 11.45 -1.09 9.41
N GLU A 254 10.53 -1.57 8.57
CA GLU A 254 10.61 -2.91 7.97
C GLU A 254 11.82 -3.05 7.04
N LYS A 255 12.18 -2.02 6.28
CA LYS A 255 13.41 -2.03 5.48
C LYS A 255 14.67 -2.08 6.37
N GLU A 256 14.66 -1.33 7.45
CA GLU A 256 15.77 -1.31 8.41
C GLU A 256 15.92 -2.67 9.12
N LYS A 257 14.81 -3.29 9.51
CA LYS A 257 14.78 -4.64 10.09
C LYS A 257 15.25 -5.70 9.11
N GLN A 258 14.76 -5.68 7.87
CA GLN A 258 15.22 -6.60 6.82
C GLN A 258 16.72 -6.45 6.55
N ALA A 259 17.21 -5.21 6.48
CA ALA A 259 18.64 -4.95 6.35
C ALA A 259 19.44 -5.44 7.57
N ARG A 260 18.87 -5.40 8.78
CA ARG A 260 19.49 -5.97 9.98
C ARG A 260 19.52 -7.49 9.98
N ASP A 261 18.43 -8.13 9.57
CA ASP A 261 18.30 -9.59 9.56
C ASP A 261 19.19 -10.23 8.48
N GLU A 262 19.49 -9.52 7.39
CA GLU A 262 20.44 -9.96 6.35
C GLU A 262 21.91 -9.89 6.80
N LEU A 263 22.22 -9.20 7.90
CA LEU A 263 23.60 -9.06 8.35
C LEU A 263 24.14 -10.36 8.92
N VAL A 264 25.36 -10.68 8.49
CA VAL A 264 26.17 -11.70 9.14
C VAL A 264 26.64 -11.14 10.48
N PRO A 265 26.35 -11.80 11.63
CA PRO A 265 26.82 -11.35 12.93
C PRO A 265 28.35 -11.32 12.98
N GLN A 266 28.91 -10.27 13.59
CA GLN A 266 30.34 -10.03 13.66
C GLN A 266 30.83 -9.97 15.11
N GLU A 267 32.11 -10.31 15.32
CA GLU A 267 32.77 -10.17 16.62
C GLU A 267 32.89 -8.69 17.00
N ALA A 268 32.88 -8.39 18.30
CA ALA A 268 33.19 -7.04 18.77
C ALA A 268 34.66 -6.66 18.50
N ILE A 269 34.91 -5.38 18.25
CA ILE A 269 36.28 -4.89 18.09
C ILE A 269 37.03 -4.94 19.44
N ARG A 270 38.27 -5.41 19.40
CA ARG A 270 39.17 -5.52 20.54
C ARG A 270 40.02 -4.27 20.63
N ILE A 271 39.65 -3.38 21.55
CA ILE A 271 40.29 -2.07 21.74
C ILE A 271 41.78 -2.28 22.07
N ASN A 272 42.65 -1.54 21.38
CA ASN A 272 44.08 -1.55 21.63
C ASN A 272 44.40 -0.71 22.88
N PRO A 273 44.96 -1.28 23.96
CA PRO A 273 45.25 -0.53 25.18
C PRO A 273 46.36 0.52 24.99
N ASN A 274 47.26 0.31 24.02
CA ASN A 274 48.41 1.19 23.77
C ASN A 274 48.08 2.38 22.85
N ARG A 275 46.80 2.57 22.48
CA ARG A 275 46.31 3.53 21.47
C ARG A 275 47.00 3.35 20.11
N GLY A 276 46.28 2.77 19.16
CA GLY A 276 46.83 2.52 17.84
C GLY A 276 46.95 3.78 16.97
N PRO A 277 47.50 3.65 15.75
CA PRO A 277 47.50 4.73 14.76
C PRO A 277 46.12 5.34 14.59
N ARG A 278 46.04 6.67 14.63
CA ARG A 278 44.79 7.44 14.52
C ARG A 278 44.88 8.50 13.44
N LEU A 279 43.90 8.49 12.54
CA LEU A 279 43.67 9.56 11.57
C LEU A 279 42.52 10.45 12.06
N GLN A 280 42.77 11.75 12.12
CA GLN A 280 41.82 12.72 12.64
C GLN A 280 41.14 13.50 11.52
N THR A 281 39.90 13.95 11.78
CA THR A 281 39.15 14.88 10.91
C THR A 281 38.84 14.25 9.55
N LEU A 282 38.44 12.99 9.57
CA LEU A 282 38.04 12.25 8.38
C LEU A 282 36.54 12.37 8.16
N LYS A 283 36.15 12.29 6.88
CA LYS A 283 34.77 12.14 6.44
C LYS A 283 34.55 10.70 6.02
N ILE A 284 33.45 10.12 6.46
CA ILE A 284 33.07 8.73 6.14
C ILE A 284 31.93 8.73 5.13
N TYR A 285 31.98 7.78 4.19
CA TYR A 285 30.93 7.54 3.20
C TYR A 285 30.60 6.04 3.19
N PRO A 286 29.32 5.63 3.12
CA PRO A 286 28.12 6.46 3.13
C PRO A 286 27.94 7.24 4.43
N ASN A 287 27.30 8.41 4.34
CA ASN A 287 27.09 9.28 5.51
C ASN A 287 26.19 8.60 6.54
N LEU A 288 26.55 8.71 7.82
CA LEU A 288 25.78 8.13 8.93
C LEU A 288 24.55 8.98 9.31
N GLN A 289 24.59 10.29 9.00
CA GLN A 289 23.50 11.21 9.36
C GLN A 289 22.45 11.32 8.25
N ALA A 290 21.17 11.23 8.63
CA ALA A 290 20.06 11.57 7.75
C ALA A 290 20.08 13.08 7.45
N ARG A 291 19.87 13.46 6.17
CA ARG A 291 19.89 14.84 5.60
C ARG A 291 21.24 15.35 5.06
N GLY A 292 22.18 14.48 4.71
CA GLY A 292 23.35 14.88 3.92
C GLY A 292 24.36 15.77 4.66
N ARG A 293 24.23 15.89 6.00
CA ARG A 293 25.27 16.48 6.83
C ARG A 293 26.49 15.56 6.81
N LYS A 294 27.63 16.14 6.44
CA LYS A 294 28.92 15.43 6.40
C LYS A 294 29.24 14.95 7.82
N THR A 295 29.46 13.65 7.97
CA THR A 295 29.83 13.07 9.25
C THR A 295 31.35 13.13 9.37
N GLU A 296 31.83 13.95 10.31
CA GLU A 296 33.25 14.07 10.61
C GLU A 296 33.60 13.28 11.88
N GLY A 297 34.71 12.55 11.81
CA GLY A 297 35.15 11.66 12.86
C GLY A 297 36.62 11.32 12.74
N ASP A 298 37.06 10.41 13.59
CA ASP A 298 38.44 9.95 13.65
C ASP A 298 38.47 8.43 13.47
N LEU A 299 39.41 7.94 12.66
CA LEU A 299 39.62 6.52 12.41
C LEU A 299 40.81 6.05 13.25
N GLU A 300 40.59 5.07 14.11
CA GLU A 300 41.61 4.48 14.97
C GLU A 300 41.80 2.99 14.64
N ALA A 301 43.06 2.56 14.55
CA ALA A 301 43.40 1.14 14.39
C ALA A 301 43.46 0.43 15.74
N HIS A 302 42.83 -0.74 15.81
CA HIS A 302 42.76 -1.59 17.00
C HIS A 302 43.30 -3.00 16.68
N LEU A 303 43.19 -3.94 17.65
CA LEU A 303 43.83 -5.25 17.54
C LEU A 303 43.26 -6.11 16.40
N ASN A 304 41.95 -6.03 16.15
CA ASN A 304 41.24 -6.85 15.16
C ASN A 304 40.44 -6.03 14.12
N GLY A 305 40.59 -4.71 14.10
CA GLY A 305 39.83 -3.85 13.18
C GLY A 305 40.15 -2.37 13.30
N PHE A 306 39.47 -1.56 12.49
CA PHE A 306 39.41 -0.11 12.62
C PHE A 306 38.10 0.33 13.29
N ARG A 307 38.15 1.40 14.08
CA ARG A 307 36.97 2.07 14.63
C ARG A 307 36.92 3.51 14.13
N PHE A 308 35.87 3.86 13.41
CA PHE A 308 35.56 5.24 13.10
C PHE A 308 34.66 5.83 14.19
N THR A 309 35.15 6.80 14.95
CA THR A 309 34.37 7.47 16.00
C THR A 309 33.88 8.82 15.53
N VAL A 310 32.58 9.08 15.64
CA VAL A 310 31.98 10.35 15.22
C VAL A 310 32.21 11.41 16.30
N ARG A 311 32.75 12.58 15.93
CA ARG A 311 33.04 13.67 16.90
C ARG A 311 31.79 14.30 17.50
N LYS A 312 30.77 14.53 16.66
CA LYS A 312 29.47 15.08 17.06
C LYS A 312 28.38 14.06 16.76
N ALA A 313 28.33 13.02 17.58
CA ALA A 313 27.29 12.00 17.48
C ALA A 313 25.94 12.62 17.87
N ALA A 314 24.93 12.49 17.00
CA ALA A 314 23.58 12.95 17.31
C ALA A 314 22.87 12.01 18.30
N ASN A 315 23.07 10.69 18.12
CA ASN A 315 22.49 9.62 18.93
C ASN A 315 23.56 8.57 19.26
N GLN A 316 23.31 7.76 20.29
CA GLN A 316 24.24 6.71 20.76
C GLN A 316 24.50 5.62 19.71
N ASP A 317 23.50 5.28 18.90
CA ASP A 317 23.60 4.31 17.79
C ASP A 317 24.55 4.73 16.66
N VAL A 318 24.89 6.03 16.59
CA VAL A 318 25.73 6.62 15.55
C VAL A 318 27.12 6.99 16.11
N LYS A 319 27.45 6.56 17.33
CA LYS A 319 28.68 6.97 18.00
C LYS A 319 29.94 6.48 17.29
N HIS A 320 29.91 5.27 16.73
CA HIS A 320 31.05 4.67 16.05
C HIS A 320 30.64 3.66 14.98
N VAL A 321 31.56 3.35 14.07
CA VAL A 321 31.46 2.28 13.07
C VAL A 321 32.70 1.41 13.18
N ASP A 322 32.50 0.12 13.42
CA ASP A 322 33.58 -0.86 13.55
C ASP A 322 33.77 -1.64 12.25
N ILE A 323 35.01 -1.73 11.79
CA ILE A 323 35.42 -2.38 10.55
C ILE A 323 36.46 -3.45 10.89
N LEU A 324 36.03 -4.71 11.03
CA LEU A 324 36.93 -5.82 11.34
C LEU A 324 37.88 -6.14 10.18
N TYR A 325 39.16 -6.39 10.47
CA TYR A 325 40.15 -6.77 9.47
C TYR A 325 39.72 -8.03 8.68
N ARG A 326 39.14 -9.02 9.37
CA ARG A 326 38.66 -10.26 8.74
C ARG A 326 37.56 -10.02 7.69
N ASN A 327 36.74 -8.98 7.89
CA ASN A 327 35.63 -8.64 7.02
C ASN A 327 36.04 -7.76 5.82
N ILE A 328 37.27 -7.21 5.81
CA ILE A 328 37.79 -6.47 4.66
C ILE A 328 38.16 -7.47 3.55
N LYS A 329 37.62 -7.26 2.35
CA LYS A 329 37.99 -7.98 1.13
C LYS A 329 39.12 -7.28 0.39
N HIS A 330 38.98 -5.97 0.21
CA HIS A 330 40.00 -5.11 -0.40
C HIS A 330 40.09 -3.79 0.35
N ALA A 331 41.30 -3.27 0.47
CA ALA A 331 41.56 -1.93 0.98
C ALA A 331 42.31 -1.15 -0.11
N PHE A 332 41.74 -0.02 -0.53
CA PHE A 332 42.34 0.86 -1.52
C PHE A 332 42.77 2.16 -0.86
N PHE A 333 43.96 2.59 -1.19
CA PHE A 333 44.46 3.91 -0.83
C PHE A 333 44.70 4.70 -2.11
N GLN A 334 43.95 5.78 -2.29
CA GLN A 334 44.11 6.69 -3.41
C GLN A 334 44.69 8.00 -2.90
N LEU A 335 45.90 8.32 -3.38
CA LEU A 335 46.52 9.62 -3.19
C LEU A 335 45.80 10.70 -3.98
N SER A 336 45.93 11.96 -3.54
CA SER A 336 45.48 13.09 -4.34
C SER A 336 46.33 13.19 -5.61
N ASN A 337 45.69 13.54 -6.72
CA ASN A 337 46.35 13.76 -8.01
C ASN A 337 45.73 14.98 -8.72
N LYS A 338 46.23 15.31 -9.92
CA LYS A 338 45.74 16.46 -10.71
C LYS A 338 44.26 16.36 -11.07
N ALA A 339 43.69 15.15 -11.12
CA ALA A 339 42.29 14.91 -11.44
C ALA A 339 41.36 14.84 -10.20
N SER A 340 41.90 14.55 -9.02
CA SER A 340 41.16 14.45 -7.75
C SER A 340 42.01 14.95 -6.59
N THR A 341 41.58 16.06 -5.97
CA THR A 341 42.24 16.61 -4.78
C THR A 341 41.97 15.78 -3.51
N LEU A 342 41.09 14.78 -3.57
CA LEU A 342 40.70 13.96 -2.43
C LEU A 342 41.67 12.80 -2.22
N ILE A 343 42.05 12.58 -0.95
CA ILE A 343 42.74 11.37 -0.49
C ILE A 343 41.67 10.40 0.02
N LEU A 344 41.66 9.15 -0.47
CA LEU A 344 40.62 8.17 -0.16
C LEU A 344 41.17 6.91 0.52
N LEU A 345 40.65 6.70 1.72
CA LEU A 345 40.57 5.48 2.52
C LEU A 345 39.41 4.54 2.13
N HIS A 346 39.51 3.60 1.17
CA HIS A 346 38.34 2.76 0.81
C HIS A 346 38.46 1.31 1.28
N PHE A 347 37.44 0.81 1.96
CA PHE A 347 37.31 -0.58 2.40
C PHE A 347 36.12 -1.26 1.70
N ARG A 348 36.42 -2.23 0.85
CA ARG A 348 35.41 -3.16 0.31
C ARG A 348 35.27 -4.34 1.25
N LEU A 349 34.07 -4.54 1.81
CA LEU A 349 33.77 -5.61 2.77
C LEU A 349 33.28 -6.89 2.09
N LYS A 350 33.51 -8.03 2.74
CA LYS A 350 32.96 -9.33 2.35
C LYS A 350 31.47 -9.39 2.68
N ASN A 351 31.14 -9.10 3.94
CA ASN A 351 29.79 -9.03 4.47
C ASN A 351 29.39 -7.57 4.72
N PRO A 352 28.14 -7.19 4.43
CA PRO A 352 27.69 -5.84 4.71
C PRO A 352 27.70 -5.56 6.21
N ILE A 353 27.88 -4.29 6.58
CA ILE A 353 27.69 -3.81 7.96
C ILE A 353 26.69 -2.66 7.98
N MET A 354 26.09 -2.42 9.13
CA MET A 354 25.23 -1.25 9.32
C MET A 354 26.07 0.00 9.49
N VAL A 355 25.77 1.00 8.66
CA VAL A 355 26.31 2.36 8.77
C VAL A 355 25.12 3.30 8.89
N GLY A 356 24.82 3.73 10.12
CA GLY A 356 23.59 4.44 10.44
C GLY A 356 22.36 3.56 10.22
N LYS A 357 21.49 3.94 9.27
CA LYS A 357 20.25 3.20 8.94
C LYS A 357 20.36 2.25 7.75
N ASN A 358 21.48 2.28 7.03
CA ASN A 358 21.66 1.51 5.81
C ASN A 358 22.76 0.46 5.99
N SER A 359 22.56 -0.71 5.40
CA SER A 359 23.61 -1.71 5.25
C SER A 359 24.48 -1.38 4.03
N THR A 360 25.81 -1.45 4.18
CA THR A 360 26.75 -1.23 3.06
C THR A 360 27.90 -2.23 3.06
N LYS A 361 28.44 -2.50 1.87
CA LYS A 361 29.69 -3.25 1.67
C LYS A 361 30.88 -2.35 1.31
N ASP A 362 30.65 -1.07 1.11
CA ASP A 362 31.66 -0.08 0.75
C ASP A 362 31.68 1.03 1.80
N ILE A 363 32.87 1.31 2.32
CA ILE A 363 33.13 2.34 3.33
C ILE A 363 34.36 3.15 2.94
#